data_AF-A0A8E7AV28-F1
#
_entry.id   AF-A0A8E7AV28-F1
#
_cell.length_a   1.000
_cell.length_b   1.000
_cell.length_c   1.000
_cell.angle_alpha   90.00
_cell.angle_beta   90.00
_cell.angle_gamma   90.00
#
_symmetry.space_group_name_H-M   'P 1'
#
loop_
_entity.id
_entity.type
_entity.pdbx_description
1 polymer ?
#
loop_
_entity_poly.entity_id
_entity_poly.type
_entity_poly.pdbx_seq_one_letter_code
_entity_poly.pdbx_strand_id
1 'polypeptide(L)'
;MTEYELVKISKITGVCGLCKEYAEKNSTSPAKVAVMSCEGACARREVARRAANILAHIIAPEQTVRICLGGAFTKDTGQRNLVRRAEKVIAIEGCFVACASRMMEGVLDDLNPTVVLADTIYPESLPFGMNEVSDELFTTYAKQVAEDVQKNHLSA
;
A
#
# COMPACT_ATOMS: atom_id res chain seq x y z
N MET A 1 -19.82 10.79 -17.13
CA MET A 1 -18.75 11.77 -16.84
C MET A 1 -18.15 11.35 -15.52
N THR A 2 -16.84 11.11 -15.45
CA THR A 2 -16.19 10.74 -14.19
C THR A 2 -16.10 11.98 -13.32
N GLU A 3 -16.63 11.91 -12.09
CA GLU A 3 -16.54 12.99 -11.11
C GLU A 3 -15.28 12.80 -10.25
N TYR A 4 -14.55 13.88 -10.01
CA TYR A 4 -13.28 13.86 -9.28
C TYR A 4 -13.37 14.69 -8.00
N GLU A 5 -12.76 14.18 -6.93
CA GLU A 5 -12.48 14.95 -5.73
C GLU A 5 -11.28 15.87 -5.97
N LEU A 6 -11.36 17.14 -5.54
CA LEU A 6 -10.26 18.09 -5.67
C LEU A 6 -9.40 18.14 -4.41
N VAL A 7 -8.10 17.87 -4.55
CA VAL A 7 -7.12 17.98 -3.45
C VAL A 7 -6.09 19.08 -3.77
N LYS A 8 -5.99 20.08 -2.89
CA LYS A 8 -4.92 21.09 -2.92
C LYS A 8 -3.92 20.80 -1.81
N ILE A 9 -2.69 20.47 -2.17
CA ILE A 9 -1.62 20.13 -1.22
C ILE A 9 -0.56 21.23 -1.26
N SER A 10 -0.32 21.88 -0.13
CA SER A 10 0.76 22.87 0.00
C SER A 10 2.13 22.21 -0.19
N LYS A 11 3.02 22.86 -0.95
CA LYS A 11 4.41 22.41 -1.09
C LYS A 11 5.18 22.67 0.20
N ILE A 12 6.06 21.73 0.56
CA ILE A 12 7.09 21.93 1.57
C ILE A 12 8.45 22.14 0.90
N THR A 13 9.34 22.90 1.56
CA THR A 13 10.71 23.14 1.08
C THR A 13 11.64 21.94 1.32
N GLY A 14 11.33 21.05 2.27
CA GLY A 14 12.15 19.89 2.63
C GLY A 14 11.78 18.57 1.93
N VAL A 15 12.62 17.56 2.08
CA VAL A 15 12.35 16.16 1.72
C VAL A 15 12.52 15.27 2.95
N CYS A 16 11.72 14.22 3.08
CA CYS A 16 11.96 13.21 4.10
C CYS A 16 13.22 12.40 3.74
N GLY A 17 14.29 12.55 4.51
CA GLY A 17 15.56 11.83 4.28
C GLY A 17 15.38 10.32 4.28
N LEU A 18 14.59 9.78 5.22
CA LEU A 18 14.28 8.35 5.31
C LEU A 18 13.58 7.83 4.05
N CYS A 19 12.62 8.60 3.50
CA CYS A 19 11.95 8.22 2.25
C CYS A 19 12.90 8.21 1.06
N LYS A 20 13.84 9.17 1.02
CA LYS A 20 14.85 9.27 -0.04
C LYS A 20 15.80 8.07 0.00
N GLU A 21 16.43 7.82 1.15
CA GLU A 21 17.36 6.71 1.34
C GLU A 21 16.69 5.35 1.08
N TYR A 22 15.48 5.16 1.59
CA TYR A 22 14.73 3.92 1.37
C TYR A 22 14.37 3.73 -0.11
N ALA A 23 13.98 4.79 -0.81
CA ALA A 23 13.66 4.71 -2.22
C ALA A 23 14.89 4.44 -3.08
N GLU A 24 16.02 5.10 -2.79
CA GLU A 24 17.30 4.85 -3.48
C GLU A 24 17.75 3.40 -3.30
N LYS A 25 17.72 2.88 -2.06
CA LYS A 25 18.05 1.49 -1.75
C LYS A 25 17.21 0.48 -2.53
N ASN A 26 15.92 0.76 -2.75
CA ASN A 26 14.99 -0.14 -3.43
C ASN A 26 14.80 0.17 -4.92
N SER A 27 15.57 1.09 -5.48
CA SER A 27 15.54 1.47 -6.89
C SER A 27 16.32 0.47 -7.76
N THR A 28 16.00 -0.82 -7.65
CA THR A 28 16.75 -1.93 -8.27
C THR A 28 16.51 -2.07 -9.77
N SER A 29 17.30 -2.94 -10.42
CA SER A 29 17.08 -3.42 -11.79
C SER A 29 17.21 -4.96 -11.80
N PRO A 30 16.15 -5.73 -12.06
CA PRO A 30 14.78 -5.28 -12.38
C PRO A 30 14.10 -4.53 -11.22
N ALA A 31 13.07 -3.75 -11.52
CA ALA A 31 12.28 -3.05 -10.51
C ALA A 31 11.47 -4.06 -9.68
N LYS A 32 11.38 -3.83 -8.36
CA LYS A 32 10.52 -4.62 -7.47
C LYS A 32 9.04 -4.27 -7.68
N VAL A 33 8.16 -5.18 -7.28
CA VAL A 33 6.71 -4.94 -7.19
C VAL A 33 6.43 -3.88 -6.13
N ALA A 34 5.78 -2.79 -6.50
CA ALA A 34 5.42 -1.73 -5.56
C ALA A 34 4.15 -2.12 -4.78
N VAL A 35 4.24 -2.13 -3.45
CA VAL A 35 3.13 -2.49 -2.55
C VAL A 35 2.64 -1.26 -1.80
N MET A 36 1.43 -0.82 -2.16
CA MET A 36 0.67 0.22 -1.47
C MET A 36 -0.30 -0.41 -0.47
N SER A 37 -0.71 0.35 0.54
CA SER A 37 -1.74 -0.10 1.49
C SER A 37 -2.68 1.02 1.87
N CYS A 38 -3.89 0.66 2.26
CA CYS A 38 -4.92 1.56 2.78
C CYS A 38 -4.39 2.54 3.86
N GLU A 39 -4.91 3.77 3.88
CA GLU A 39 -4.57 4.82 4.86
C GLU A 39 -5.78 5.30 5.72
N GLY A 40 -6.92 4.60 5.67
CA GLY A 40 -8.08 4.92 6.52
C GLY A 40 -7.81 4.71 8.03
N ALA A 41 -8.61 5.31 8.92
CA ALA A 41 -8.36 5.22 10.38
C ALA A 41 -8.92 3.94 11.05
N CYS A 42 -9.51 3.01 10.31
CA CYS A 42 -10.28 1.89 10.86
C CYS A 42 -9.47 0.60 11.07
N ALA A 43 -10.05 -0.36 11.80
CA ALA A 43 -9.46 -1.68 12.04
C ALA A 43 -9.10 -2.43 10.73
N ARG A 44 -9.94 -2.32 9.70
CA ARG A 44 -9.68 -2.94 8.39
C ARG A 44 -8.43 -2.39 7.70
N ARG A 45 -8.15 -1.08 7.85
CA ARG A 45 -6.87 -0.50 7.40
C ARG A 45 -5.70 -1.13 8.12
N GLU A 46 -5.81 -1.34 9.43
CA GLU A 46 -4.69 -1.85 10.21
C GLU A 46 -4.27 -3.25 9.75
N VAL A 47 -5.23 -4.11 9.39
CA VAL A 47 -4.95 -5.39 8.72
C VAL A 47 -4.19 -5.18 7.41
N ALA A 48 -4.71 -4.34 6.51
CA ALA A 48 -4.08 -4.08 5.21
C ALA A 48 -2.66 -3.51 5.33
N ARG A 49 -2.44 -2.60 6.28
CA ARG A 49 -1.15 -1.98 6.56
C ARG A 49 -0.13 -3.00 7.08
N ARG A 50 -0.55 -3.85 8.03
CA ARG A 50 0.30 -4.93 8.56
C ARG A 50 0.60 -5.97 7.48
N ALA A 51 -0.39 -6.35 6.67
CA ALA A 51 -0.22 -7.30 5.57
C ALA A 51 0.82 -6.80 4.56
N ALA A 52 0.75 -5.52 4.16
CA ALA A 52 1.75 -4.93 3.27
C ALA A 52 3.16 -4.93 3.86
N ASN A 53 3.30 -4.70 5.17
CA ASN A 53 4.60 -4.77 5.84
C ASN A 53 5.12 -6.21 5.92
N ILE A 54 4.27 -7.17 6.28
CA ILE A 54 4.62 -8.60 6.32
C ILE A 54 5.07 -9.07 4.93
N LEU A 55 4.30 -8.72 3.90
CA LEU A 55 4.63 -9.05 2.51
C LEU A 55 6.01 -8.48 2.12
N ALA A 56 6.21 -7.18 2.32
CA ALA A 56 7.38 -6.47 1.81
C ALA A 56 8.65 -6.58 2.65
N HIS A 57 8.55 -7.02 3.90
CA HIS A 57 9.71 -7.10 4.80
C HIS A 57 9.99 -8.49 5.33
N ILE A 58 9.05 -9.42 5.22
CA ILE A 58 9.18 -10.78 5.78
C ILE A 58 9.05 -11.82 4.66
N ILE A 59 7.92 -11.82 3.95
CA ILE A 59 7.58 -12.89 3.01
C ILE A 59 8.34 -12.76 1.68
N ALA A 60 8.38 -11.56 1.10
CA ALA A 60 8.93 -11.32 -0.24
C ALA A 60 9.83 -10.05 -0.31
N PRO A 61 10.80 -9.87 0.61
CA PRO A 61 11.60 -8.64 0.69
C PRO A 61 12.47 -8.37 -0.55
N GLU A 62 12.86 -9.42 -1.28
CA GLU A 62 13.66 -9.28 -2.50
C GLU A 62 12.81 -8.98 -3.75
N GLN A 63 11.51 -9.27 -3.71
CA GLN A 63 10.61 -9.12 -4.86
C GLN A 63 9.74 -7.87 -4.77
N THR A 64 9.51 -7.36 -3.57
CA THR A 64 8.54 -6.30 -3.31
C THR A 64 9.15 -5.13 -2.55
N VAL A 65 8.53 -3.96 -2.67
CA VAL A 65 8.90 -2.76 -1.93
C VAL A 65 7.65 -2.09 -1.35
N ARG A 66 7.69 -1.81 -0.03
CA ARG A 66 6.60 -1.10 0.65
C ARG A 66 6.67 0.39 0.33
N ILE A 67 5.59 0.96 -0.18
CA ILE A 67 5.52 2.37 -0.56
C ILE A 67 5.02 3.23 0.60
N CYS A 68 5.78 4.26 0.99
CA CYS A 68 5.24 5.30 1.86
C CYS A 68 4.19 6.10 1.08
N LEU A 69 2.90 5.85 1.32
CA LEU A 69 1.83 6.48 0.55
C LEU A 69 1.81 8.00 0.75
N GLY A 70 2.00 8.48 1.98
CA GLY A 70 2.13 9.91 2.26
C GLY A 70 3.23 10.56 1.42
N GLY A 71 4.41 9.92 1.31
CA GLY A 71 5.51 10.42 0.50
C GLY A 71 5.24 10.37 -1.00
N ALA A 72 4.62 9.30 -1.50
CA ALA A 72 4.30 9.12 -2.91
C ALA A 72 3.16 10.05 -3.39
N PHE A 73 2.10 10.17 -2.58
CA PHE A 73 0.93 10.98 -2.89
C PHE A 73 1.24 12.48 -2.81
N THR A 74 1.81 12.94 -1.70
CA THR A 74 1.99 14.38 -1.47
C THR A 74 3.16 15.01 -2.22
N LYS A 75 4.14 14.21 -2.69
CA LYS A 75 5.34 14.73 -3.35
C LYS A 75 5.88 13.83 -4.46
N ASP A 76 6.25 14.43 -5.59
CA ASP A 76 6.92 13.71 -6.67
C ASP A 76 8.41 13.48 -6.33
N THR A 77 8.69 12.39 -5.62
CA THR A 77 10.04 12.01 -5.18
C THR A 77 10.25 10.51 -5.36
N GLY A 78 11.33 9.97 -4.77
CA GLY A 78 11.70 8.56 -4.90
C GLY A 78 10.57 7.56 -4.62
N GLN A 79 9.70 7.82 -3.64
CA GLN A 79 8.56 6.94 -3.33
C GLN A 79 7.57 6.85 -4.50
N ARG A 80 7.22 8.00 -5.12
CA ARG A 80 6.37 8.02 -6.32
C ARG A 80 7.10 7.37 -7.50
N ASN A 81 8.40 7.56 -7.60
CA ASN A 81 9.20 6.96 -8.67
C ASN A 81 9.27 5.43 -8.57
N LEU A 82 9.32 4.85 -7.36
CA LEU A 82 9.22 3.40 -7.16
C LEU A 82 7.92 2.84 -7.73
N VAL A 83 6.79 3.52 -7.52
CA VAL A 83 5.49 3.13 -8.10
C VAL A 83 5.54 3.25 -9.61
N ARG A 84 5.96 4.41 -10.14
CA ARG A 84 5.99 4.69 -11.58
C ARG A 84 6.81 3.69 -12.38
N ARG A 85 7.92 3.21 -11.82
CA ARG A 85 8.86 2.31 -12.52
C ARG A 85 8.56 0.83 -12.31
N ALA A 86 7.68 0.48 -11.38
CA ALA A 86 7.36 -0.91 -11.10
C ALA A 86 6.50 -1.46 -12.24
N GLU A 87 6.89 -2.61 -12.78
CA GLU A 87 6.08 -3.31 -13.79
C GLU A 87 4.73 -3.78 -13.23
N LYS A 88 4.70 -4.00 -11.91
CA LYS A 88 3.50 -4.38 -11.17
C LYS A 88 3.37 -3.55 -9.90
N VAL A 89 2.15 -3.07 -9.67
CA VAL A 89 1.75 -2.39 -8.43
C VAL A 89 0.63 -3.18 -7.79
N ILE A 90 0.72 -3.45 -6.49
CA ILE A 90 -0.33 -4.09 -5.70
C ILE A 90 -0.80 -3.08 -4.66
N ALA A 91 -2.11 -2.85 -4.58
CA ALA A 91 -2.74 -2.04 -3.54
C ALA A 91 -3.53 -2.97 -2.60
N ILE A 92 -3.05 -3.14 -1.38
CA ILE A 92 -3.77 -3.88 -0.34
C ILE A 92 -4.71 -2.89 0.36
N GLU A 93 -5.99 -2.95 0.01
CA GLU A 93 -7.02 -2.05 0.50
C GLU A 93 -7.81 -2.69 1.65
N GLY A 94 -8.17 -1.89 2.64
CA GLY A 94 -8.95 -2.40 3.77
C GLY A 94 -10.44 -2.58 3.45
N CYS A 95 -10.94 -1.95 2.39
CA CYS A 95 -12.33 -2.07 1.95
C CYS A 95 -12.51 -1.47 0.54
N PHE A 96 -13.73 -1.56 0.01
CA PHE A 96 -14.10 -1.05 -1.32
C PHE A 96 -13.83 0.44 -1.58
N VAL A 97 -13.62 1.25 -0.53
CA VAL A 97 -13.28 2.68 -0.69
C VAL A 97 -11.95 2.85 -1.43
N ALA A 98 -11.05 1.86 -1.33
CA ALA A 98 -9.79 1.79 -2.05
C ALA A 98 -8.92 3.06 -1.91
N CYS A 99 -8.68 3.46 -0.66
CA CYS A 99 -8.04 4.73 -0.36
C CYS A 99 -6.68 4.89 -1.03
N ALA A 100 -5.83 3.85 -1.04
CA ALA A 100 -4.47 4.00 -1.54
C ALA A 100 -4.41 4.08 -3.06
N SER A 101 -5.12 3.20 -3.77
CA SER A 101 -5.18 3.23 -5.23
C SER A 101 -5.80 4.53 -5.74
N ARG A 102 -6.95 4.95 -5.22
CA ARG A 102 -7.62 6.21 -5.64
C ARG A 102 -6.79 7.45 -5.35
N MET A 103 -6.13 7.51 -4.20
CA MET A 103 -5.22 8.62 -3.89
C MET A 103 -4.09 8.68 -4.92
N MET A 104 -3.49 7.54 -5.26
CA MET A 104 -2.36 7.48 -6.17
C MET A 104 -2.73 7.68 -7.64
N GLU A 105 -3.92 7.22 -8.08
CA GLU A 105 -4.49 7.55 -9.39
C GLU A 105 -4.63 9.06 -9.58
N GLY A 106 -4.94 9.81 -8.51
CA GLY A 106 -5.01 11.28 -8.56
C GLY A 106 -3.67 11.99 -8.78
N VAL A 107 -2.54 11.28 -8.74
CA VAL A 107 -1.19 11.83 -8.97
C VAL A 107 -0.33 11.04 -9.97
N LEU A 108 -0.88 9.94 -10.51
CA LEU A 108 -0.27 9.07 -11.51
C LEU A 108 -1.38 8.56 -12.45
N ASP A 109 -1.56 9.23 -13.58
CA ASP A 109 -2.68 9.00 -14.50
C ASP A 109 -2.73 7.58 -15.08
N ASP A 110 -1.56 6.97 -15.35
CA ASP A 110 -1.45 5.63 -15.95
C ASP A 110 -1.37 4.51 -14.90
N LEU A 111 -1.70 4.79 -13.64
CA LEU A 111 -1.63 3.80 -12.58
C LEU A 111 -2.71 2.74 -12.77
N ASN A 112 -2.31 1.48 -12.91
CA ASN A 112 -3.20 0.33 -13.00
C ASN A 112 -2.81 -0.74 -11.96
N PRO A 113 -3.14 -0.52 -10.67
CA PRO A 113 -2.72 -1.42 -9.61
C PRO A 113 -3.62 -2.67 -9.57
N THR A 114 -3.05 -3.82 -9.20
CA THR A 114 -3.85 -4.94 -8.71
C THR A 114 -4.41 -4.56 -7.34
N VAL A 115 -5.71 -4.31 -7.27
CA VAL A 115 -6.40 -3.98 -6.02
C VAL A 115 -6.83 -5.26 -5.31
N VAL A 116 -6.36 -5.43 -4.07
CA VAL A 116 -6.70 -6.55 -3.19
C VAL A 116 -7.52 -6.03 -2.03
N LEU A 117 -8.77 -6.48 -1.88
CA LEU A 117 -9.62 -6.13 -0.76
C LEU A 117 -9.34 -7.08 0.42
N ALA A 118 -8.59 -6.59 1.41
CA ALA A 118 -8.21 -7.38 2.57
C ALA A 118 -9.43 -7.90 3.36
N ASP A 119 -10.52 -7.11 3.42
CA ASP A 119 -11.74 -7.47 4.16
C ASP A 119 -12.55 -8.61 3.54
N THR A 120 -12.16 -9.10 2.35
CA THR A 120 -12.77 -10.28 1.73
C THR A 120 -11.94 -11.55 1.89
N ILE A 121 -10.76 -11.49 2.53
CA ILE A 121 -9.83 -12.61 2.64
C ILE A 121 -9.92 -13.32 4.00
N TYR A 122 -10.10 -12.55 5.08
CA TYR A 122 -10.23 -13.10 6.43
C TYR A 122 -11.72 -13.33 6.81
N PRO A 123 -12.02 -14.22 7.77
CA PRO A 123 -13.37 -14.77 7.92
C PRO A 123 -14.41 -13.81 8.51
N GLU A 124 -14.01 -12.87 9.36
CA GLU A 124 -14.95 -12.00 10.08
C GLU A 124 -14.73 -10.53 9.74
N SER A 125 -15.81 -9.81 9.39
CA SER A 125 -15.74 -8.36 9.21
C SER A 125 -15.36 -7.68 10.53
N LEU A 126 -14.34 -6.84 10.47
CA LEU A 126 -13.90 -6.06 11.62
C LEU A 126 -14.75 -4.79 11.82
N PRO A 127 -14.91 -4.32 13.07
CA PRO A 127 -15.55 -3.05 13.39
C PRO A 127 -14.72 -1.85 12.88
N PHE A 128 -15.23 -0.64 13.08
CA PHE A 128 -14.47 0.57 12.73
C PHE A 128 -13.31 0.81 13.72
N GLY A 129 -13.58 0.76 15.03
CA GLY A 129 -12.61 1.12 16.07
C GLY A 129 -11.50 0.10 16.22
N MET A 130 -10.25 0.57 16.24
CA MET A 130 -9.08 -0.30 16.41
C MET A 130 -9.00 -0.90 17.82
N ASN A 131 -9.53 -0.21 18.82
CA ASN A 131 -9.57 -0.66 20.21
C ASN A 131 -10.59 -1.78 20.46
N GLU A 132 -11.40 -2.11 19.46
CA GLU A 132 -12.42 -3.17 19.51
C GLU A 132 -11.86 -4.51 19.00
N VAL A 133 -10.61 -4.54 18.54
CA VAL A 133 -9.96 -5.70 17.92
C VAL A 133 -8.65 -5.95 18.64
N SER A 134 -8.37 -7.21 18.97
CA SER A 134 -7.11 -7.57 19.63
C SER A 134 -5.93 -7.54 18.67
N ASP A 135 -4.73 -7.32 19.20
CA ASP A 135 -3.51 -7.30 18.39
C ASP A 135 -3.21 -8.67 17.75
N GLU A 136 -3.54 -9.75 18.45
CA GLU A 136 -3.41 -11.12 17.94
C GLU A 136 -4.30 -11.34 16.72
N LEU A 137 -5.53 -10.81 16.74
CA LEU A 137 -6.45 -10.94 15.61
C LEU A 137 -5.96 -10.12 14.42
N PHE A 138 -5.50 -8.88 14.64
CA PHE A 138 -4.87 -8.07 13.59
C PHE A 138 -3.70 -8.79 12.94
N THR A 139 -2.83 -9.38 13.76
CA THR A 139 -1.66 -10.13 13.27
C THR A 139 -2.06 -11.37 12.50
N THR A 140 -3.07 -12.10 12.97
CA THR A 140 -3.58 -13.30 12.29
C THR A 140 -4.15 -12.96 10.92
N TYR A 141 -5.03 -11.96 10.84
CA TYR A 141 -5.65 -11.56 9.56
C TYR A 141 -4.65 -10.93 8.61
N ALA A 142 -3.70 -10.15 9.12
CA ALA A 142 -2.65 -9.56 8.29
C ALA A 142 -1.74 -10.62 7.65
N LYS A 143 -1.43 -11.71 8.37
CA LYS A 143 -0.69 -12.84 7.81
C LYS A 143 -1.48 -13.54 6.71
N GLN A 144 -2.75 -13.85 6.96
CA GLN A 144 -3.62 -14.47 5.94
C GLN A 144 -3.68 -13.64 4.65
N VAL A 145 -3.86 -12.32 4.77
CA VAL A 145 -3.87 -11.41 3.62
C VAL A 145 -2.51 -11.39 2.92
N ALA A 146 -1.41 -11.31 3.66
CA ALA A 146 -0.07 -11.28 3.05
C ALA A 146 0.27 -12.59 2.31
N GLU A 147 -0.09 -13.74 2.88
CA GLU A 147 0.10 -15.06 2.28
C GLU A 147 -0.77 -15.25 1.03
N ASP A 148 -2.03 -14.79 1.07
CA ASP A 148 -2.92 -14.82 -0.09
C ASP A 148 -2.37 -13.96 -1.24
N VAL A 149 -1.91 -12.74 -0.93
CA VAL A 149 -1.30 -11.84 -1.92
C VAL A 149 -0.04 -12.46 -2.52
N GLN A 150 0.83 -13.07 -1.69
CA GLN A 150 2.02 -13.75 -2.20
C GLN A 150 1.62 -14.85 -3.21
N LYS A 151 0.70 -15.73 -2.81
CA LYS A 151 0.29 -16.90 -3.59
C LYS A 151 -0.39 -16.52 -4.90
N ASN A 152 -1.28 -15.54 -4.88
CA ASN A 152 -2.16 -15.23 -6.01
C ASN A 152 -1.62 -14.09 -6.89
N HIS A 153 -0.65 -13.31 -6.40
CA HIS A 153 -0.19 -12.10 -7.10
C HIS A 153 1.33 -11.94 -7.20
N LEU A 154 2.14 -12.75 -6.53
CA LEU A 154 3.61 -12.70 -6.67
C LEU A 154 4.21 -13.97 -7.26
N SER A 155 3.60 -15.13 -7.06
CA SER A 155 4.06 -16.38 -7.67
C SER A 155 3.99 -16.30 -9.19
N ALA A 156 5.14 -16.56 -9.84
CA ALA A 156 5.26 -16.71 -11.30
C ALA A 156 4.56 -17.98 -11.79
#